data_AF-A1AKD9-F1
#
_entry.id   AF-A1AKD9-F1
#
_cell.length_a   1.000
_cell.length_b   1.000
_cell.length_c   1.000
_cell.angle_alpha   90.00
_cell.angle_beta   90.00
_cell.angle_gamma   90.00
#
_symmetry.space_group_name_H-M   'P 1'
#
loop_
_entity.id
_entity.type
_entity.pdbx_description
1 polymer ?
#
loop_
_entity_poly.entity_id
_entity_poly.type
_entity_poly.pdbx_seq_one_letter_code
_entity_poly.pdbx_strand_id
1 'polypeptide(L)'
;MKTASEGHCQLDHNVLKQLTEELKFAASHMDGKEWRALLAAALAKSARETCRSKYEGLKGLGRLGRDGWRKIRTDGLAETGRELTARAKEALDSLPHRAKETVLRLYQLSPAELCDELVPFIIGLIVCYASAGGLDLEGGLPDTDLELGIGMHRNIFSHSVFIGFTCEGVLRFGVEVLSGLHGKLPAEHHAVWDNAHRHIKKCESSAITGLWVGICLHFIKDAGLFSHATKPYTGLPGQHNMAFHQGLLAGNGAASGVTGTSQAFSGKSGHLRKGSSGEA
;
A
#
# COMPACT_ATOMS: atom_id res chain seq x y z
N MET A 1 38.25 -27.12 20.65
CA MET A 1 36.94 -26.86 20.01
C MET A 1 35.98 -26.38 21.09
N LYS A 2 35.63 -25.09 21.09
CA LYS A 2 34.56 -24.54 21.94
C LYS A 2 33.26 -24.66 21.14
N THR A 3 32.32 -25.43 21.64
CA THR A 3 30.96 -25.52 21.11
C THR A 3 30.24 -24.21 21.42
N ALA A 4 29.73 -23.56 20.38
CA ALA A 4 28.84 -22.41 20.52
C ALA A 4 27.53 -22.91 21.15
N SER A 5 27.20 -22.42 22.35
CA SER A 5 25.89 -22.68 22.96
C SER A 5 24.83 -21.98 22.12
N GLU A 6 23.87 -22.75 21.65
CA GLU A 6 22.66 -22.29 20.98
C GLU A 6 21.91 -21.33 21.90
N GLY A 7 22.05 -20.03 21.65
CA GLY A 7 21.26 -18.99 22.29
C GLY A 7 19.84 -19.03 21.73
N HIS A 8 19.00 -19.93 22.22
CA HIS A 8 17.56 -19.82 21.99
C HIS A 8 17.07 -18.50 22.57
N CYS A 9 16.64 -17.59 21.70
CA CYS A 9 15.88 -16.40 22.07
C CYS A 9 14.50 -16.85 22.59
N GLN A 10 14.45 -17.31 23.84
CA GLN A 10 13.20 -17.47 24.57
C GLN A 10 12.77 -16.07 25.01
N LEU A 11 11.75 -15.53 24.34
CA LEU A 11 10.97 -14.42 24.90
C LEU A 11 10.48 -14.88 26.27
N ASP A 12 10.95 -14.23 27.33
CA ASP A 12 10.54 -14.54 28.70
C ASP A 12 9.00 -14.49 28.76
N HIS A 13 8.39 -15.57 29.26
CA HIS A 13 6.95 -15.68 29.44
C HIS A 13 6.38 -14.48 30.22
N ASN A 14 7.19 -13.89 31.12
CA ASN A 14 6.85 -12.69 31.86
C ASN A 14 6.67 -11.45 30.96
N VAL A 15 7.48 -11.31 29.90
CA VAL A 15 7.39 -10.18 28.96
C VAL A 15 6.10 -10.28 28.14
N LEU A 16 5.78 -11.44 27.58
CA LEU A 16 4.53 -11.62 26.81
C LEU A 16 3.29 -11.38 27.67
N LYS A 17 3.33 -11.85 28.94
CA LYS A 17 2.27 -11.59 29.91
C LYS A 17 2.13 -10.10 30.20
N GLN A 18 3.24 -9.40 30.48
CA GLN A 18 3.25 -7.96 30.70
C GLN A 18 2.65 -7.20 29.51
N LEU A 19 3.12 -7.47 28.29
CA LEU A 19 2.60 -6.82 27.08
C LEU A 19 1.08 -7.03 26.95
N THR A 20 0.62 -8.25 27.18
CA THR A 20 -0.81 -8.57 27.11
C THR A 20 -1.63 -7.81 28.16
N GLU A 21 -1.13 -7.71 29.38
CA GLU A 21 -1.79 -6.99 30.48
C GLU A 21 -1.82 -5.48 30.23
N GLU A 22 -0.75 -4.90 29.70
CA GLU A 22 -0.68 -3.48 29.34
C GLU A 22 -1.66 -3.13 28.21
N LEU A 23 -1.79 -3.99 27.19
CA LEU A 23 -2.76 -3.79 26.13
C LEU A 23 -4.20 -3.92 26.65
N LYS A 24 -4.45 -4.89 27.53
CA LYS A 24 -5.75 -5.04 28.21
C LYS A 24 -6.05 -3.83 29.09
N PHE A 25 -5.06 -3.30 29.78
CA PHE A 25 -5.19 -2.07 30.57
C PHE A 25 -5.65 -0.92 29.67
N ALA A 26 -4.94 -0.66 28.57
CA ALA A 26 -5.29 0.42 27.63
C ALA A 26 -6.72 0.26 27.06
N ALA A 27 -7.10 -0.96 26.71
CA ALA A 27 -8.42 -1.25 26.16
C ALA A 27 -9.57 -1.14 27.18
N SER A 28 -9.34 -1.55 28.42
CA SER A 28 -10.33 -1.56 29.51
C SER A 28 -10.51 -0.20 30.20
N HIS A 29 -9.51 0.68 30.11
CA HIS A 29 -9.56 2.03 30.66
C HIS A 29 -10.24 3.04 29.73
N MET A 30 -10.78 2.59 28.60
CA MET A 30 -11.62 3.40 27.74
C MET A 30 -13.08 3.00 27.91
N ASP A 31 -13.92 3.99 28.22
CA ASP A 31 -15.36 3.76 28.20
C ASP A 31 -15.91 3.65 26.75
N GLY A 32 -17.19 3.28 26.61
CA GLY A 32 -17.80 3.12 25.30
C GLY A 32 -17.85 4.42 24.46
N LYS A 33 -17.85 5.59 25.11
CA LYS A 33 -17.83 6.89 24.43
C LYS A 33 -16.42 7.20 23.93
N GLU A 34 -15.39 6.93 24.72
CA GLU A 34 -13.99 7.04 24.34
C GLU A 34 -13.65 6.11 23.17
N TRP A 35 -14.11 4.85 23.21
CA TRP A 35 -13.94 3.93 22.08
C TRP A 35 -14.58 4.45 20.80
N ARG A 36 -15.83 4.92 20.86
CA ARG A 36 -16.51 5.48 19.69
C ARG A 36 -15.79 6.72 19.17
N ALA A 37 -15.31 7.59 20.05
CA ALA A 37 -14.54 8.78 19.68
C ALA A 37 -13.22 8.41 18.99
N LEU A 38 -12.48 7.44 19.53
CA LEU A 38 -11.25 6.91 18.95
C LEU A 38 -11.51 6.35 17.54
N LEU A 39 -12.47 5.45 17.40
CA LEU A 39 -12.78 4.81 16.12
C LEU A 39 -13.28 5.82 15.09
N ALA A 40 -14.14 6.76 15.50
CA ALA A 40 -14.62 7.82 14.62
C ALA A 40 -13.48 8.76 14.17
N ALA A 41 -12.57 9.13 15.07
CA ALA A 41 -11.41 9.95 14.76
C ALA A 41 -10.44 9.21 13.82
N ALA A 42 -10.14 7.94 14.10
CA ALA A 42 -9.31 7.08 13.27
C ALA A 42 -9.91 6.92 11.86
N LEU A 43 -11.21 6.68 11.76
CA LEU A 43 -11.91 6.55 10.49
C LEU A 43 -11.89 7.87 9.71
N ALA A 44 -12.21 8.99 10.36
CA ALA A 44 -12.21 10.30 9.72
C ALA A 44 -10.82 10.71 9.25
N LYS A 45 -9.78 10.44 10.04
CA LYS A 45 -8.39 10.74 9.68
C LYS A 45 -7.90 9.84 8.55
N SER A 46 -8.15 8.53 8.64
CA SER A 46 -7.83 7.57 7.59
C SER A 46 -8.49 7.97 6.27
N ALA A 47 -9.81 8.20 6.26
CA ALA A 47 -10.54 8.62 5.07
C ALA A 47 -9.98 9.94 4.51
N ARG A 48 -9.70 10.93 5.36
CA ARG A 48 -9.12 12.21 4.94
C ARG A 48 -7.74 12.05 4.32
N GLU A 49 -6.86 11.24 4.91
CA GLU A 49 -5.50 11.03 4.42
C GLU A 49 -5.47 10.18 3.15
N THR A 50 -6.31 9.16 3.05
CA THR A 50 -6.55 8.43 1.80
C THR A 50 -7.07 9.39 0.74
N CYS A 51 -8.12 10.18 1.00
CA CYS A 51 -8.59 11.16 0.02
C CYS A 51 -7.52 12.20 -0.35
N ARG A 52 -6.78 12.75 0.62
CA ARG A 52 -5.76 13.78 0.39
C ARG A 52 -4.59 13.25 -0.44
N SER A 53 -4.02 12.11 -0.06
CA SER A 53 -2.87 11.53 -0.77
C SER A 53 -3.23 11.17 -2.22
N LYS A 54 -4.52 10.97 -2.49
CA LYS A 54 -5.04 10.52 -3.77
C LYS A 54 -5.60 11.66 -4.58
N TYR A 55 -6.10 12.73 -3.98
CA TYR A 55 -6.55 13.92 -4.70
C TYR A 55 -5.44 14.48 -5.60
N GLU A 56 -4.19 14.49 -5.12
CA GLU A 56 -3.04 14.93 -5.91
C GLU A 56 -2.69 13.94 -7.05
N GLY A 57 -2.75 12.62 -6.82
CA GLY A 57 -2.59 11.61 -7.87
C GLY A 57 -3.76 11.54 -8.86
N LEU A 58 -4.98 11.81 -8.39
CA LEU A 58 -6.25 11.70 -9.12
C LEU A 58 -6.57 12.94 -9.95
N LYS A 59 -5.97 14.11 -9.70
CA LYS A 59 -6.02 15.25 -10.64
C LYS A 59 -5.53 14.88 -12.05
N GLY A 60 -4.60 13.91 -12.15
CA GLY A 60 -4.18 13.30 -13.41
C GLY A 60 -5.19 12.27 -13.95
N LEU A 61 -5.75 11.42 -13.07
CA LEU A 61 -6.72 10.40 -13.45
C LEU A 61 -8.11 10.95 -13.82
N GLY A 62 -8.56 12.06 -13.23
CA GLY A 62 -9.82 12.71 -13.59
C GLY A 62 -9.77 13.38 -14.98
N ARG A 63 -8.58 13.59 -15.54
CA ARG A 63 -8.39 13.87 -16.98
C ARG A 63 -8.42 12.57 -17.77
N LEU A 64 -7.64 11.55 -17.37
CA LEU A 64 -7.65 10.23 -18.03
C LEU A 64 -9.05 9.58 -18.12
N GLY A 65 -9.88 9.70 -17.09
CA GLY A 65 -11.24 9.17 -17.07
C GLY A 65 -12.20 9.98 -17.93
N ARG A 66 -12.10 11.31 -17.95
CA ARG A 66 -12.93 12.17 -18.82
C ARG A 66 -12.51 12.08 -20.28
N ASP A 67 -11.20 12.08 -20.53
CA ASP A 67 -10.62 11.95 -21.86
C ASP A 67 -10.83 10.54 -22.39
N GLY A 68 -10.66 9.50 -21.55
CA GLY A 68 -10.99 8.12 -21.87
C GLY A 68 -12.48 7.93 -22.16
N TRP A 69 -13.38 8.51 -21.37
CA TRP A 69 -14.81 8.45 -21.63
C TRP A 69 -15.22 9.20 -22.91
N ARG A 70 -14.62 10.37 -23.15
CA ARG A 70 -14.84 11.15 -24.37
C ARG A 70 -14.32 10.40 -25.60
N LYS A 71 -13.13 9.78 -25.49
CA LYS A 71 -12.51 8.99 -26.56
C LYS A 71 -13.21 7.67 -26.82
N ILE A 72 -13.73 6.99 -25.79
CA ILE A 72 -14.61 5.83 -25.99
C ILE A 72 -15.80 6.21 -26.86
N ARG A 73 -16.32 7.44 -26.71
CA ARG A 73 -17.43 7.96 -27.50
C ARG A 73 -17.04 8.41 -28.91
N THR A 74 -15.80 8.82 -29.16
CA THR A 74 -15.34 9.32 -30.47
C THR A 74 -14.54 8.30 -31.29
N ASP A 75 -13.60 7.61 -30.66
CA ASP A 75 -12.55 6.79 -31.30
C ASP A 75 -12.85 5.28 -31.14
N GLY A 76 -13.82 4.95 -30.29
CA GLY A 76 -14.25 3.59 -30.00
C GLY A 76 -13.43 2.90 -28.89
N LEU A 77 -14.03 1.85 -28.32
CA LEU A 77 -13.51 1.11 -27.17
C LEU A 77 -12.13 0.47 -27.43
N ALA A 78 -11.89 -0.01 -28.66
CA ALA A 78 -10.66 -0.71 -29.02
C ALA A 78 -9.44 0.24 -29.07
N GLU A 79 -9.60 1.45 -29.60
CA GLU A 79 -8.51 2.42 -29.71
C GLU A 79 -8.12 3.00 -28.34
N THR A 80 -9.13 3.28 -27.51
CA THR A 80 -8.89 3.74 -26.13
C THR A 80 -8.16 2.67 -25.31
N GLY A 81 -8.53 1.39 -25.48
CA GLY A 81 -7.85 0.27 -24.82
C GLY A 81 -6.38 0.13 -25.22
N ARG A 82 -6.07 0.33 -26.52
CA ARG A 82 -4.68 0.34 -27.02
C ARG A 82 -3.85 1.48 -26.44
N GLU A 83 -4.39 2.69 -26.38
CA GLU A 83 -3.67 3.87 -25.85
C GLU A 83 -3.40 3.75 -24.35
N LEU A 84 -4.39 3.29 -23.57
CA LEU A 84 -4.20 3.02 -22.13
C LEU A 84 -3.15 1.95 -21.89
N THR A 85 -3.16 0.91 -22.71
CA THR A 85 -2.14 -0.16 -22.68
C THR A 85 -0.75 0.38 -22.99
N ALA A 86 -0.61 1.21 -24.02
CA ALA A 86 0.67 1.84 -24.38
C ALA A 86 1.22 2.72 -23.25
N ARG A 87 0.37 3.54 -22.61
CA ARG A 87 0.75 4.37 -21.46
C ARG A 87 1.10 3.55 -20.23
N ALA A 88 0.35 2.48 -19.97
CA ALA A 88 0.68 1.56 -18.88
C ALA A 88 2.06 0.92 -19.11
N LYS A 89 2.35 0.52 -20.34
CA LYS A 89 3.65 -0.02 -20.75
C LYS A 89 4.78 1.00 -20.60
N GLU A 90 4.59 2.25 -21.02
CA GLU A 90 5.58 3.31 -20.83
C GLU A 90 5.86 3.57 -19.35
N ALA A 91 4.82 3.61 -18.52
CA ALA A 91 4.97 3.74 -17.06
C ALA A 91 5.73 2.54 -16.47
N LEU A 92 5.45 1.33 -16.93
CA LEU A 92 6.14 0.09 -16.56
C LEU A 92 7.62 0.09 -16.96
N ASP A 93 7.93 0.50 -18.19
CA ASP A 93 9.29 0.57 -18.71
C ASP A 93 10.15 1.57 -17.93
N SER A 94 9.51 2.55 -17.27
CA SER A 94 10.20 3.50 -16.37
C SER A 94 10.49 2.94 -14.97
N LEU A 95 9.85 1.84 -14.55
CA LEU A 95 10.01 1.26 -13.21
C LEU A 95 11.44 0.77 -12.94
N PRO A 96 12.12 0.04 -13.84
CA PRO A 96 13.50 -0.38 -13.63
C PRO A 96 14.45 0.81 -13.37
N HIS A 97 14.23 1.93 -14.06
CA HIS A 97 15.02 3.15 -13.84
C HIS A 97 14.81 3.72 -12.43
N ARG A 98 13.55 3.82 -11.98
CA ARG A 98 13.21 4.31 -10.64
C ARG A 98 13.67 3.37 -9.52
N ALA A 99 13.60 2.06 -9.76
CA ALA A 99 14.12 1.05 -8.84
C ALA A 99 15.64 1.20 -8.71
N LYS A 100 16.35 1.34 -9.83
CA LYS A 100 17.79 1.60 -9.86
C LYS A 100 18.15 2.88 -9.10
N GLU A 101 17.44 3.99 -9.32
CA GLU A 101 17.67 5.23 -8.58
C GLU A 101 17.47 5.04 -7.07
N THR A 102 16.45 4.28 -6.66
CA THR A 102 16.18 3.99 -5.25
C THR A 102 17.32 3.19 -4.63
N VAL A 103 17.79 2.14 -5.32
CA VAL A 103 18.94 1.33 -4.88
C VAL A 103 20.21 2.18 -4.80
N LEU A 104 20.49 2.99 -5.82
CA LEU A 104 21.66 3.88 -5.81
C LEU A 104 21.61 4.88 -4.66
N ARG A 105 20.44 5.40 -4.30
CA ARG A 105 20.28 6.26 -3.12
C ARG A 105 20.56 5.51 -1.82
N LEU A 106 20.13 4.26 -1.69
CA LEU A 106 20.46 3.45 -0.52
C LEU A 106 21.97 3.23 -0.37
N TYR A 107 22.69 3.03 -1.48
CA TYR A 107 24.16 2.93 -1.48
C TYR A 107 24.88 4.23 -1.09
N GLN A 108 24.22 5.38 -1.14
CA GLN A 108 24.79 6.67 -0.76
C GLN A 108 24.59 7.00 0.73
N LEU A 109 23.81 6.21 1.45
CA LEU A 109 23.55 6.42 2.87
C LEU A 109 24.74 5.95 3.72
N SER A 110 24.96 6.62 4.86
CA SER A 110 25.86 6.07 5.89
C SER A 110 25.32 4.74 6.43
N PRO A 111 26.16 3.87 7.03
CA PRO A 111 25.69 2.60 7.60
C PRO A 111 24.56 2.76 8.63
N ALA A 112 24.59 3.83 9.42
CA ALA A 112 23.54 4.12 10.41
C ALA A 112 22.21 4.49 9.73
N GLU A 113 22.25 5.38 8.74
CA GLU A 113 21.07 5.77 7.96
C GLU A 113 20.50 4.61 7.14
N LEU A 114 21.37 3.76 6.60
CA LEU A 114 20.97 2.57 5.87
C LEU A 114 20.18 1.61 6.77
N CYS A 115 20.68 1.32 7.97
CA CYS A 115 19.95 0.50 8.95
C CYS A 115 18.55 1.06 9.24
N ASP A 116 18.46 2.39 9.34
CA ASP A 116 17.20 3.08 9.60
C ASP A 116 16.21 3.01 8.42
N GLU A 117 16.69 3.11 7.18
CA GLU A 117 15.86 3.07 5.97
C GLU A 117 15.55 1.65 5.49
N LEU A 118 16.34 0.65 5.90
CA LEU A 118 16.15 -0.75 5.51
C LEU A 118 14.82 -1.32 6.03
N VAL A 119 14.43 -1.00 7.26
CA VAL A 119 13.19 -1.56 7.85
C VAL A 119 11.95 -1.10 7.07
N PRO A 120 11.71 0.21 6.84
CA PRO A 120 10.60 0.65 6.00
C PRO A 120 10.67 0.08 4.58
N PHE A 121 11.86 -0.01 3.99
CA PHE A 121 12.05 -0.59 2.66
C PHE A 121 11.61 -2.06 2.59
N ILE A 122 12.07 -2.89 3.53
CA ILE A 122 11.70 -4.31 3.63
C ILE A 122 10.18 -4.45 3.86
N ILE A 123 9.60 -3.66 4.75
CA ILE A 123 8.14 -3.67 4.96
C ILE A 123 7.39 -3.33 3.67
N GLY A 124 7.84 -2.32 2.93
CA GLY A 124 7.27 -2.00 1.62
C GLY A 124 7.35 -3.17 0.63
N LEU A 125 8.49 -3.86 0.57
CA LEU A 125 8.65 -5.05 -0.28
C LEU A 125 7.75 -6.21 0.13
N ILE A 126 7.63 -6.50 1.43
CA ILE A 126 6.77 -7.57 1.96
C ILE A 126 5.31 -7.27 1.62
N VAL A 127 4.85 -6.05 1.86
CA VAL A 127 3.47 -5.64 1.54
C VAL A 127 3.24 -5.67 0.03
N CYS A 128 4.22 -5.26 -0.78
CA CYS A 128 4.17 -5.38 -2.24
C CYS A 128 4.01 -6.84 -2.67
N TYR A 129 4.85 -7.73 -2.14
CA TYR A 129 4.81 -9.16 -2.44
C TYR A 129 3.45 -9.77 -2.09
N ALA A 130 2.97 -9.53 -0.87
CA ALA A 130 1.66 -10.01 -0.41
C ALA A 130 0.51 -9.45 -1.25
N SER A 131 0.55 -8.14 -1.54
CA SER A 131 -0.52 -7.49 -2.32
C SER A 131 -0.55 -7.93 -3.77
N ALA A 132 0.62 -8.25 -4.35
CA ALA A 132 0.73 -8.72 -5.71
C ALA A 132 0.28 -10.17 -5.90
N GLY A 133 0.35 -11.01 -4.86
CA GLY A 133 0.16 -12.46 -4.99
C GLY A 133 1.47 -13.23 -5.15
N GLY A 134 2.54 -12.78 -4.51
CA GLY A 134 3.83 -13.45 -4.54
C GLY A 134 4.58 -13.32 -5.87
N LEU A 135 5.43 -14.30 -6.19
CA LEU A 135 6.32 -14.24 -7.36
C LEU A 135 5.59 -14.38 -8.69
N ASP A 136 4.53 -15.18 -8.72
CA ASP A 136 3.71 -15.33 -9.92
C ASP A 136 2.63 -14.24 -10.01
N LEU A 137 2.45 -13.41 -8.98
CA LEU A 137 1.45 -12.35 -8.90
C LEU A 137 0.00 -12.90 -8.98
N GLU A 138 -0.26 -14.10 -8.47
CA GLU A 138 -1.58 -14.73 -8.36
C GLU A 138 -2.02 -14.85 -6.89
N GLY A 139 -3.31 -14.72 -6.60
CA GLY A 139 -3.82 -14.87 -5.22
C GLY A 139 -3.58 -13.67 -4.31
N GLY A 140 -3.08 -12.54 -4.85
CA GLY A 140 -2.85 -11.30 -4.12
C GLY A 140 -4.15 -10.67 -3.59
N LEU A 141 -4.05 -9.47 -3.00
CA LEU A 141 -5.22 -8.78 -2.45
C LEU A 141 -6.43 -8.70 -3.41
N PRO A 142 -6.24 -8.43 -4.73
CA PRO A 142 -7.36 -8.46 -5.67
C PRO A 142 -8.07 -9.81 -5.77
N ASP A 143 -7.35 -10.92 -5.68
CA ASP A 143 -7.87 -12.28 -5.86
C ASP A 143 -8.56 -12.85 -4.62
N THR A 144 -8.62 -12.09 -3.51
CA THR A 144 -9.41 -12.47 -2.32
C THR A 144 -10.90 -12.64 -2.63
N ASP A 145 -11.37 -12.08 -3.74
CA ASP A 145 -12.72 -12.29 -4.23
C ASP A 145 -12.93 -13.72 -4.76
N LEU A 146 -11.91 -14.37 -5.33
CA LEU A 146 -11.98 -15.73 -5.85
C LEU A 146 -12.31 -16.75 -4.75
N GLU A 147 -11.79 -16.53 -3.54
CA GLU A 147 -12.10 -17.33 -2.34
C GLU A 147 -13.57 -17.21 -1.93
N LEU A 148 -14.27 -16.15 -2.36
CA LEU A 148 -15.70 -15.95 -2.15
C LEU A 148 -16.58 -16.62 -3.23
N GLY A 149 -15.99 -17.42 -4.12
CA GLY A 149 -16.73 -18.35 -5.00
C GLY A 149 -17.15 -17.81 -6.37
N ILE A 150 -16.57 -16.70 -6.83
CA ILE A 150 -16.89 -16.09 -8.15
C ILE A 150 -16.16 -16.75 -9.34
N GLY A 151 -15.41 -17.84 -9.12
CA GLY A 151 -14.75 -18.62 -10.18
C GLY A 151 -13.57 -17.87 -10.84
N MET A 152 -13.28 -18.14 -12.12
CA MET A 152 -12.12 -17.58 -12.85
C MET A 152 -12.26 -16.11 -13.28
N HIS A 153 -13.23 -15.39 -12.73
CA HIS A 153 -13.63 -14.07 -13.20
C HIS A 153 -13.21 -12.96 -12.24
N ARG A 154 -12.83 -11.79 -12.78
CA ARG A 154 -12.36 -10.67 -11.97
C ARG A 154 -13.50 -9.73 -11.61
N ASN A 155 -13.77 -9.53 -10.32
CA ASN A 155 -14.80 -8.57 -9.90
C ASN A 155 -14.28 -7.12 -10.06
N ILE A 156 -15.13 -6.20 -10.52
CA ILE A 156 -14.72 -4.80 -10.72
C ILE A 156 -14.28 -4.09 -9.42
N PHE A 157 -14.83 -4.46 -8.27
CA PHE A 157 -14.48 -3.83 -6.99
C PHE A 157 -13.13 -4.30 -6.45
N SER A 158 -12.83 -5.59 -6.61
CA SER A 158 -11.56 -6.19 -6.18
C SER A 158 -10.43 -5.96 -7.19
N HIS A 159 -10.75 -5.91 -8.48
CA HIS A 159 -9.79 -5.72 -9.58
C HIS A 159 -9.79 -4.30 -10.14
N SER A 160 -9.99 -3.30 -9.29
CA SER A 160 -9.81 -1.90 -9.65
C SER A 160 -9.11 -1.13 -8.55
N VAL A 161 -8.83 0.14 -8.78
CA VAL A 161 -8.28 1.05 -7.75
C VAL A 161 -9.10 1.10 -6.45
N PHE A 162 -10.36 0.64 -6.45
CA PHE A 162 -11.19 0.59 -5.25
C PHE A 162 -10.63 -0.34 -4.16
N ILE A 163 -10.06 -1.50 -4.52
CA ILE A 163 -9.44 -2.38 -3.53
C ILE A 163 -8.26 -1.67 -2.85
N GLY A 164 -7.47 -0.92 -3.62
CA GLY A 164 -6.35 -0.14 -3.08
C GLY A 164 -6.79 0.95 -2.13
N PHE A 165 -7.86 1.70 -2.44
CA PHE A 165 -8.41 2.69 -1.52
C PHE A 165 -8.93 2.06 -0.23
N THR A 166 -9.59 0.91 -0.35
CA THR A 166 -10.17 0.18 0.78
C THR A 166 -9.05 -0.32 1.70
N CYS A 167 -8.07 -1.04 1.15
CA CYS A 167 -6.93 -1.56 1.90
C CYS A 167 -6.07 -0.43 2.50
N GLU A 168 -5.82 0.67 1.79
CA GLU A 168 -5.12 1.82 2.36
C GLU A 168 -5.90 2.42 3.53
N GLY A 169 -7.22 2.59 3.38
CA GLY A 169 -8.08 3.09 4.43
C GLY A 169 -8.03 2.20 5.68
N VAL A 170 -8.07 0.88 5.50
CA VAL A 170 -7.96 -0.10 6.60
C VAL A 170 -6.59 -0.02 7.27
N LEU A 171 -5.50 0.04 6.49
CA LEU A 171 -4.14 0.17 7.04
C LEU A 171 -3.99 1.44 7.88
N ARG A 172 -4.38 2.60 7.33
CA ARG A 172 -4.33 3.89 8.05
C ARG A 172 -5.20 3.86 9.30
N PHE A 173 -6.40 3.28 9.19
CA PHE A 173 -7.30 3.13 10.33
C PHE A 173 -6.65 2.31 11.45
N GLY A 174 -6.05 1.16 11.12
CA GLY A 174 -5.34 0.34 12.09
C GLY A 174 -4.19 1.09 12.76
N VAL A 175 -3.38 1.82 12.00
CA VAL A 175 -2.30 2.66 12.53
C VAL A 175 -2.81 3.70 13.52
N GLU A 176 -3.92 4.36 13.21
CA GLU A 176 -4.52 5.38 14.09
C GLU A 176 -5.15 4.77 15.34
N VAL A 177 -5.83 3.62 15.23
CA VAL A 177 -6.34 2.88 16.40
C VAL A 177 -5.19 2.47 17.32
N LEU A 178 -4.12 1.90 16.78
CA LEU A 178 -2.94 1.52 17.56
C LEU A 178 -2.25 2.73 18.20
N SER A 179 -2.22 3.87 17.49
CA SER A 179 -1.66 5.11 18.04
C SER A 179 -2.48 5.65 19.21
N GLY A 180 -3.81 5.60 19.10
CA GLY A 180 -4.66 6.03 20.20
C GLY A 180 -4.66 5.05 21.39
N LEU A 181 -4.51 3.74 21.13
CA LEU A 181 -4.29 2.74 22.18
C LEU A 181 -2.95 2.93 22.89
N HIS A 182 -1.88 3.23 22.15
CA HIS A 182 -0.57 3.54 22.72
C HIS A 182 -0.65 4.70 23.72
N GLY A 183 -1.40 5.76 23.40
CA GLY A 183 -1.66 6.88 24.31
C GLY A 183 -2.48 6.55 25.56
N LYS A 184 -2.97 5.32 25.71
CA LYS A 184 -3.73 4.82 26.87
C LYS A 184 -3.00 3.72 27.65
N LEU A 185 -1.77 3.40 27.27
CA LEU A 185 -0.92 2.47 28.03
C LEU A 185 -0.62 3.02 29.43
N PRO A 186 -0.32 2.14 30.41
CA PRO A 186 0.08 2.59 31.74
C PRO A 186 1.37 3.41 31.68
N ALA A 187 1.60 4.27 32.68
CA ALA A 187 2.77 5.17 32.70
C ALA A 187 4.11 4.42 32.64
N GLU A 188 4.17 3.24 33.26
CA GLU A 188 5.36 2.36 33.30
C GLU A 188 5.19 1.14 32.37
N HIS A 189 4.81 1.36 31.11
CA HIS A 189 4.67 0.28 30.13
C HIS A 189 6.01 -0.17 29.56
N HIS A 190 6.05 -1.39 29.00
CA HIS A 190 7.26 -1.93 28.39
C HIS A 190 7.66 -1.16 27.12
N ALA A 191 8.96 -0.86 26.96
CA ALA A 191 9.52 -0.07 25.85
C ALA A 191 9.28 -0.65 24.44
N VAL A 192 8.86 -1.92 24.35
CA VAL A 192 8.43 -2.53 23.08
C VAL A 192 7.26 -1.77 22.47
N TRP A 193 6.34 -1.22 23.27
CA TRP A 193 5.22 -0.45 22.75
C TRP A 193 5.65 0.84 22.06
N ASP A 194 6.58 1.58 22.66
CA ASP A 194 7.15 2.79 22.06
C ASP A 194 7.91 2.48 20.77
N ASN A 195 8.67 1.39 20.76
CA ASN A 195 9.39 0.95 19.58
C ASN A 195 8.41 0.52 18.47
N ALA A 196 7.41 -0.28 18.80
CA ALA A 196 6.39 -0.73 17.85
C ALA A 196 5.63 0.47 17.27
N HIS A 197 5.17 1.40 18.11
CA HIS A 197 4.45 2.60 17.66
C HIS A 197 5.30 3.46 16.71
N ARG A 198 6.57 3.71 17.09
CA ARG A 198 7.53 4.44 16.26
C ARG A 198 7.76 3.75 14.91
N HIS A 199 7.97 2.43 14.91
CA HIS A 199 8.22 1.68 13.68
C HIS A 199 6.98 1.60 12.78
N ILE A 200 5.80 1.39 13.34
CA ILE A 200 4.53 1.41 12.59
C ILE A 200 4.35 2.76 11.89
N LYS A 201 4.56 3.87 12.61
CA LYS A 201 4.49 5.22 12.03
C LYS A 201 5.55 5.45 10.94
N LYS A 202 6.79 4.99 11.18
CA LYS A 202 7.88 5.11 10.20
C LYS A 202 7.61 4.30 8.93
N CYS A 203 7.01 3.12 9.05
CA CYS A 203 6.79 2.19 7.95
C CYS A 203 5.47 2.42 7.20
N GLU A 204 4.52 3.19 7.74
CA GLU A 204 3.19 3.40 7.16
C GLU A 204 3.24 3.78 5.67
N SER A 205 4.03 4.79 5.32
CA SER A 205 4.13 5.26 3.92
C SER A 205 4.73 4.20 2.99
N SER A 206 5.70 3.43 3.47
CA SER A 206 6.33 2.37 2.68
C SER A 206 5.40 1.18 2.51
N ALA A 207 4.64 0.81 3.55
CA ALA A 207 3.60 -0.21 3.48
C ALA A 207 2.52 0.16 2.46
N ILE A 208 2.01 1.39 2.52
CA ILE A 208 1.01 1.88 1.56
C ILE A 208 1.59 1.94 0.14
N THR A 209 2.83 2.39 -0.03
CA THR A 209 3.50 2.37 -1.33
C THR A 209 3.61 0.94 -1.87
N GLY A 210 4.05 0.00 -1.03
CA GLY A 210 4.12 -1.43 -1.36
C GLY A 210 2.78 -1.99 -1.78
N LEU A 211 1.70 -1.69 -1.04
CA LEU A 211 0.33 -2.09 -1.36
C LEU A 211 -0.06 -1.67 -2.78
N TRP A 212 0.10 -0.40 -3.12
CA TRP A 212 -0.29 0.14 -4.42
C TRP A 212 0.59 -0.38 -5.57
N VAL A 213 1.88 -0.57 -5.33
CA VAL A 213 2.79 -1.19 -6.31
C VAL A 213 2.43 -2.66 -6.52
N GLY A 214 2.10 -3.40 -5.47
CA GLY A 214 1.68 -4.80 -5.59
C GLY A 214 0.38 -4.94 -6.38
N ILE A 215 -0.63 -4.13 -6.09
CA ILE A 215 -1.89 -4.07 -6.84
C ILE A 215 -1.63 -3.71 -8.31
N CYS A 216 -0.75 -2.75 -8.57
CA CYS A 216 -0.33 -2.37 -9.92
C CYS A 216 0.21 -3.60 -10.70
N LEU A 217 1.19 -4.30 -10.13
CA LEU A 217 1.80 -5.48 -10.75
C LEU A 217 0.77 -6.58 -11.02
N HIS A 218 -0.12 -6.84 -10.06
CA HIS A 218 -1.20 -7.81 -10.21
C HIS A 218 -2.11 -7.48 -11.40
N PHE A 219 -2.61 -6.24 -11.49
CA PHE A 219 -3.48 -5.83 -12.60
C PHE A 219 -2.79 -5.84 -13.95
N ILE A 220 -1.49 -5.55 -14.00
CA ILE A 220 -0.72 -5.60 -15.24
C ILE A 220 -0.57 -7.03 -15.73
N LYS A 221 -0.34 -7.99 -14.82
CA LYS A 221 -0.33 -9.41 -15.17
C LYS A 221 -1.69 -9.86 -15.68
N ASP A 222 -2.76 -9.50 -14.97
CA ASP A 222 -4.13 -9.85 -15.36
C ASP A 222 -4.57 -9.21 -16.67
N ALA A 223 -4.03 -8.03 -17.00
CA ALA A 223 -4.21 -7.41 -18.31
C ALA A 223 -3.58 -8.22 -19.45
N GLY A 224 -2.71 -9.19 -19.17
CA GLY A 224 -2.00 -9.95 -20.21
C GLY A 224 -0.83 -9.19 -20.83
N LEU A 225 -0.27 -8.19 -20.14
CA LEU A 225 0.88 -7.44 -20.67
C LEU A 225 2.20 -8.22 -20.52
N PHE A 226 2.25 -9.14 -19.57
CA PHE A 226 3.37 -10.06 -19.33
C PHE A 226 2.96 -11.55 -19.36
N SER A 227 1.69 -11.84 -19.61
CA SER A 227 1.13 -13.20 -19.61
C SER A 227 0.43 -13.48 -20.94
N HIS A 228 0.17 -14.75 -21.23
CA HIS A 228 -0.37 -15.17 -22.52
C HIS A 228 -1.83 -14.75 -22.76
N ALA A 229 -2.57 -14.35 -21.73
CA ALA A 229 -4.00 -14.02 -21.85
C ALA A 229 -4.46 -12.99 -20.81
N THR A 230 -5.37 -12.11 -21.24
CA THR A 230 -6.11 -11.21 -20.37
C THR A 230 -7.20 -11.97 -19.60
N LYS A 231 -7.34 -11.69 -18.30
CA LYS A 231 -8.42 -12.22 -17.47
C LYS A 231 -9.61 -11.26 -17.47
N PRO A 232 -10.76 -11.60 -18.08
CA PRO A 232 -11.87 -10.66 -18.21
C PRO A 232 -12.56 -10.38 -16.88
N TYR A 233 -12.99 -9.13 -16.72
CA TYR A 233 -13.92 -8.73 -15.66
C TYR A 233 -15.29 -9.40 -15.78
N THR A 234 -15.97 -9.59 -14.66
CA THR A 234 -17.41 -9.87 -14.57
C THR A 234 -18.19 -8.74 -13.93
N GLY A 235 -19.51 -8.76 -14.12
CA GLY A 235 -20.43 -7.78 -13.53
C GLY A 235 -20.45 -6.43 -14.25
N LEU A 236 -19.76 -6.31 -15.40
CA LEU A 236 -19.86 -5.14 -16.26
C LEU A 236 -21.22 -5.15 -17.00
N PRO A 237 -21.89 -3.99 -17.12
CA PRO A 237 -23.11 -3.90 -17.92
C PRO A 237 -22.78 -4.05 -19.40
N GLY A 238 -23.48 -4.96 -20.08
CA GLY A 238 -23.32 -5.22 -21.53
C GLY A 238 -22.23 -6.24 -21.88
N GLN A 239 -22.09 -6.53 -23.17
CA GLN A 239 -21.03 -7.41 -23.71
C GLN A 239 -19.86 -6.57 -24.19
N HIS A 240 -18.65 -6.93 -23.76
CA HIS A 240 -17.42 -6.22 -24.10
C HIS A 240 -16.41 -7.16 -24.75
N ASN A 241 -15.57 -6.63 -25.62
CA ASN A 241 -14.50 -7.41 -26.25
C ASN A 241 -13.27 -7.51 -25.34
N MET A 242 -12.34 -8.43 -25.63
CA MET A 242 -11.17 -8.65 -24.78
C MET A 242 -10.24 -7.43 -24.69
N ALA A 243 -10.15 -6.64 -25.77
CA ALA A 243 -9.36 -5.40 -25.78
C ALA A 243 -9.87 -4.39 -24.74
N PHE A 244 -11.18 -4.34 -24.51
CA PHE A 244 -11.77 -3.52 -23.45
C PHE A 244 -11.34 -3.98 -22.06
N HIS A 245 -11.44 -5.29 -21.77
CA HIS A 245 -11.01 -5.83 -20.47
C HIS A 245 -9.52 -5.61 -20.21
N GLN A 246 -8.69 -5.85 -21.23
CA GLN A 246 -7.25 -5.59 -21.17
C GLN A 246 -6.96 -4.11 -20.88
N GLY A 247 -7.59 -3.19 -21.61
CA GLY A 247 -7.42 -1.76 -21.41
C GLY A 247 -7.88 -1.29 -20.03
N LEU A 248 -8.98 -1.84 -19.51
CA LEU A 248 -9.51 -1.49 -18.19
C LEU A 248 -8.58 -2.01 -17.07
N LEU A 249 -8.07 -3.24 -17.16
CA LEU A 249 -7.09 -3.78 -16.20
C LEU A 249 -5.77 -3.01 -16.28
N ALA A 250 -5.23 -2.79 -17.48
CA ALA A 250 -3.99 -2.04 -17.68
C ALA A 250 -4.13 -0.59 -17.16
N GLY A 251 -5.28 0.05 -17.40
CA GLY A 251 -5.60 1.37 -16.87
C GLY A 251 -5.64 1.41 -15.34
N ASN A 252 -6.28 0.43 -14.70
CA ASN A 252 -6.28 0.31 -13.24
C ASN A 252 -4.88 0.02 -12.68
N GLY A 253 -4.08 -0.81 -13.37
CA GLY A 253 -2.68 -1.06 -13.02
C GLY A 253 -1.86 0.22 -13.05
N ALA A 254 -1.89 0.95 -14.16
CA ALA A 254 -1.20 2.23 -14.30
C ALA A 254 -1.65 3.26 -13.25
N ALA A 255 -2.96 3.37 -13.01
CA ALA A 255 -3.52 4.24 -11.99
C ALA A 255 -2.99 3.90 -10.59
N SER A 256 -2.90 2.60 -10.28
CA SER A 256 -2.35 2.10 -9.01
C SER A 256 -0.86 2.41 -8.88
N GLY A 257 -0.07 2.25 -9.94
CA GLY A 257 1.36 2.58 -9.96
C GLY A 257 1.64 4.08 -9.78
N VAL A 258 0.90 4.95 -10.47
CA VAL A 258 0.98 6.41 -10.28
C VAL A 258 0.63 6.78 -8.83
N THR A 259 -0.42 6.17 -8.33
CA THR A 259 -0.91 6.38 -6.96
C THR A 259 0.15 5.98 -5.92
N GLY A 260 0.77 4.80 -6.05
CA GLY A 260 1.83 4.35 -5.15
C GLY A 260 3.07 5.24 -5.20
N THR A 261 3.52 5.59 -6.41
CA THR A 261 4.73 6.41 -6.56
C THR A 261 4.56 7.84 -6.07
N SER A 262 3.37 8.45 -6.19
CA SER A 262 3.10 9.80 -5.67
C SER A 262 3.26 9.93 -4.13
N GLN A 263 3.02 8.84 -3.39
CA GLN A 263 3.20 8.82 -1.93
C GLN A 263 4.66 8.73 -1.52
N ALA A 264 5.47 7.92 -2.22
CA ALA A 264 6.90 7.78 -1.94
C ALA A 264 7.67 9.13 -1.98
N PHE A 265 7.18 10.11 -2.76
CA PHE A 265 7.78 11.44 -2.88
C PHE A 265 7.16 12.50 -1.95
N SER A 266 5.94 12.30 -1.48
CA SER A 266 5.27 13.23 -0.56
C SER A 266 5.81 13.12 0.88
N GLY A 267 6.37 11.97 1.27
CA GLY A 267 6.92 11.71 2.61
C GLY A 267 8.22 12.47 2.95
N LYS A 268 8.93 13.05 1.97
CA LYS A 268 10.26 13.68 2.18
C LYS A 268 10.26 15.19 2.39
N SER A 269 9.12 15.89 2.26
CA SER A 269 9.10 17.35 2.47
C SER A 269 9.11 17.79 3.95
N GLY A 270 9.00 16.87 4.90
CA GLY A 270 8.92 17.21 6.34
C GLY A 270 10.23 17.12 7.13
N HIS A 271 11.21 16.33 6.69
CA HIS A 271 12.37 15.99 7.53
C HIS A 271 13.71 16.60 7.07
N LEU A 272 13.79 17.15 5.86
CA LEU A 272 15.03 17.73 5.32
C LEU A 272 15.09 19.27 5.36
N ARG A 273 14.15 19.92 6.06
CA ARG A 273 14.08 21.40 6.12
C ARG A 273 14.58 22.03 7.43
N LYS A 274 15.10 21.24 8.37
CA LYS A 274 15.78 21.73 9.59
C LYS A 274 17.22 21.22 9.60
N GLY A 275 18.11 21.95 8.95
CA GLY A 275 19.54 21.62 8.95
C GLY A 275 20.47 22.62 8.27
N SER A 276 19.97 23.77 7.81
CA SER A 276 20.84 24.82 7.26
C SER A 276 20.31 26.23 7.58
N SER A 277 20.18 26.54 8.87
CA SER A 277 20.10 27.91 9.34
C SER A 277 20.53 27.97 10.80
N GLY A 278 21.76 28.41 11.06
CA GLY A 278 22.18 28.90 12.37
C GLY A 278 23.53 28.37 12.85
N GLU A 279 24.55 29.23 12.70
CA GLU A 279 25.71 29.42 13.59
C GLU A 279 26.83 28.35 13.48
N ALA A 280 28.08 28.67 13.11
CA ALA A 280 28.87 29.89 13.31
C ALA A 280 29.55 30.42 12.04
#